data_AF-A0A4U1JBT6-F1
#
_entry.id   AF-A0A4U1JBT6-F1
#
_cell.length_a   1.000
_cell.length_b   1.000
_cell.length_c   1.000
_cell.angle_alpha   90.00
_cell.angle_beta   90.00
_cell.angle_gamma   90.00
#
_symmetry.space_group_name_H-M   'P 1'
#
loop_
_entity.id
_entity.type
_entity.pdbx_description
1 polymer ?
#
loop_
_entity_poly.entity_id
_entity_poly.type
_entity_poly.pdbx_seq_one_letter_code
_entity_poly.pdbx_strand_id
1 'polypeptide(L)'
;MSATRDNSVLFSLNQLLSLHEQTVREEEEAAQARIEAARIAREEAARREAEALQQKAQAEAERIAREEAARREEAARLEALRLAEVERARAEVEAQARMEMMRKADEHERALAALREDEKKKKLKRALVSSVLGAAALIGSGMGLYFGKIKPDQDASLANQSAEVEATREEAARLRAKLDANGKRLDETAARLEEEKRRARELEEAKSAANEAPARPVQKGPLPKQHEGPKTGGKCLPGEPGCDLDGNRLF
;
A
#
# COMPACT_ATOMS: atom_id res chain seq x y z
N MET A 1 121.79 101.61 -71.32
CA MET A 1 121.08 100.31 -71.36
C MET A 1 121.05 99.62 -69.98
N SER A 2 120.85 100.36 -68.88
CA SER A 2 120.81 99.81 -67.50
C SER A 2 119.39 99.67 -66.95
N ALA A 3 118.44 100.49 -67.40
CA ALA A 3 117.05 100.49 -66.90
C ALA A 3 116.27 99.18 -67.15
N THR A 4 116.71 98.34 -68.09
CA THR A 4 116.03 97.06 -68.39
C THR A 4 116.46 95.90 -67.49
N ARG A 5 117.64 95.96 -66.85
CA ARG A 5 118.13 94.92 -65.92
C ARG A 5 117.59 95.10 -64.50
N ASP A 6 117.39 96.33 -64.07
CA ASP A 6 116.81 96.61 -62.75
C ASP A 6 115.32 96.22 -62.70
N ASN A 7 114.62 96.26 -63.85
CA ASN A 7 113.22 95.83 -63.98
C ASN A 7 113.06 94.29 -63.94
N SER A 8 114.06 93.51 -64.37
CA SER A 8 113.98 92.04 -64.31
C SER A 8 114.25 91.48 -62.92
N VAL A 9 115.06 92.17 -62.11
CA VAL A 9 115.34 91.78 -60.72
C VAL A 9 114.15 92.07 -59.81
N LEU A 10 113.51 93.24 -59.98
CA LEU A 10 112.29 93.57 -59.25
C LEU A 10 111.11 92.67 -59.64
N PHE A 11 111.02 92.26 -60.92
CA PHE A 11 110.03 91.28 -61.37
C PHE A 11 110.25 89.90 -60.73
N SER A 12 111.49 89.41 -60.69
CA SER A 12 111.87 88.15 -60.02
C SER A 12 111.54 88.15 -58.53
N LEU A 13 111.84 89.26 -57.83
CA LEU A 13 111.60 89.38 -56.40
C LEU A 13 110.11 89.49 -56.06
N ASN A 14 109.33 90.19 -56.89
CA ASN A 14 107.87 90.26 -56.74
C ASN A 14 107.21 88.91 -57.06
N GLN A 15 107.75 88.15 -58.01
CA GLN A 15 107.29 86.80 -58.33
C GLN A 15 107.59 85.82 -57.18
N LEU A 16 108.76 85.89 -56.56
CA LEU A 16 109.11 85.12 -55.36
C LEU A 16 108.23 85.47 -54.16
N LEU A 17 107.95 86.77 -53.95
CA LEU A 17 107.04 87.21 -52.90
C LEU A 17 105.62 86.68 -53.14
N SER A 18 105.12 86.72 -54.39
CA SER A 18 103.80 86.18 -54.74
C SER A 18 103.70 84.66 -54.58
N LEU A 19 104.78 83.92 -54.87
CA LEU A 19 104.86 82.47 -54.63
C LEU A 19 104.86 82.17 -53.13
N HIS A 20 105.58 82.94 -52.33
CA HIS A 20 105.62 82.76 -50.89
C HIS A 20 104.29 83.13 -50.24
N GLU A 21 103.60 84.18 -50.71
CA GLU A 21 102.25 84.52 -50.29
C GLU A 21 101.24 83.43 -50.68
N GLN A 22 101.39 82.81 -51.86
CA GLN A 22 100.57 81.67 -52.28
C GLN A 22 100.80 80.44 -51.39
N THR A 23 102.05 80.06 -51.12
CA THR A 23 102.36 78.92 -50.24
C THR A 23 101.86 79.17 -48.81
N VAL A 24 102.00 80.39 -48.28
CA VAL A 24 101.46 80.73 -46.95
C VAL A 24 99.94 80.63 -46.94
N ARG A 25 99.25 81.11 -47.99
CA ARG A 25 97.79 80.96 -48.09
C ARG A 25 97.37 79.49 -48.20
N GLU A 26 98.06 78.68 -48.99
CA GLU A 26 97.78 77.25 -49.13
C GLU A 26 98.03 76.48 -47.82
N GLU A 27 99.09 76.81 -47.07
CA GLU A 27 99.37 76.23 -45.76
C GLU A 27 98.33 76.66 -44.71
N GLU A 28 97.91 77.92 -44.71
CA GLU A 28 96.86 78.43 -43.83
C GLU A 28 95.51 77.78 -44.14
N GLU A 29 95.13 77.66 -45.42
CA GLU A 29 93.92 76.96 -45.85
C GLU A 29 93.98 75.47 -45.50
N ALA A 30 95.13 74.81 -45.70
CA ALA A 30 95.32 73.42 -45.30
C ALA A 30 95.27 73.23 -43.77
N ALA A 31 95.81 74.17 -42.99
CA ALA A 31 95.74 74.15 -41.54
C ALA A 31 94.30 74.37 -41.05
N GLN A 32 93.57 75.32 -41.63
CA GLN A 32 92.15 75.56 -41.34
C GLN A 32 91.29 74.34 -41.70
N ALA A 33 91.48 73.76 -42.88
CA ALA A 33 90.79 72.55 -43.31
C ALA A 33 91.05 71.37 -42.36
N ARG A 34 92.28 71.20 -41.85
CA ARG A 34 92.61 70.17 -40.84
C ARG A 34 91.89 70.41 -39.51
N ILE A 35 91.81 71.66 -39.05
CA ILE A 35 91.13 72.01 -37.80
C ILE A 35 89.62 71.79 -37.94
N GLU A 36 89.02 72.19 -39.06
CA GLU A 36 87.59 71.99 -39.33
C GLU A 36 87.25 70.51 -39.49
N ALA A 37 88.05 69.74 -40.24
CA ALA A 37 87.89 68.30 -40.36
C ALA A 37 88.01 67.59 -39.00
N ALA A 38 88.95 68.01 -38.15
CA ALA A 38 89.08 67.47 -36.80
C ALA A 38 87.88 67.83 -35.90
N ARG A 39 87.30 69.05 -36.05
CA ARG A 39 86.09 69.44 -35.31
C ARG A 39 84.89 68.62 -35.74
N ILE A 40 84.66 68.49 -37.06
CA ILE A 40 83.56 67.68 -37.61
C ILE A 40 83.71 66.21 -37.18
N ALA A 41 84.92 65.65 -37.25
CA ALA A 41 85.17 64.28 -36.81
C ALA A 41 84.87 64.06 -35.32
N ARG A 42 85.17 65.04 -34.45
CA ARG A 42 84.85 64.98 -33.01
C ARG A 42 83.34 65.09 -32.76
N GLU A 43 82.65 65.97 -33.48
CA GLU A 43 81.19 66.12 -33.35
C GLU A 43 80.44 64.89 -33.86
N GLU A 44 80.87 64.30 -34.97
CA GLU A 44 80.31 63.05 -35.48
C GLU A 44 80.57 61.87 -34.54
N ALA A 45 81.77 61.76 -33.97
CA ALA A 45 82.08 60.73 -32.98
C ALA A 45 81.19 60.87 -31.73
N ALA A 46 81.04 62.09 -31.22
CA ALA A 46 80.17 62.37 -30.07
C ALA A 46 78.68 62.07 -30.37
N ARG A 47 78.20 62.36 -31.58
CA ARG A 47 76.84 62.00 -32.01
C ARG A 47 76.64 60.50 -32.07
N ARG A 48 77.60 59.75 -32.66
CA ARG A 48 77.53 58.28 -32.72
C ARG A 48 77.56 57.66 -31.33
N GLU A 49 78.36 58.19 -30.41
CA GLU A 49 78.38 57.72 -29.02
C GLU A 49 77.05 58.01 -28.31
N ALA A 50 76.47 59.19 -28.50
CA ALA A 50 75.17 59.55 -27.92
C ALA A 50 74.04 58.67 -28.47
N GLU A 51 74.00 58.44 -29.79
CA GLU A 51 73.02 57.54 -30.43
C GLU A 51 73.18 56.10 -29.95
N ALA A 52 74.42 55.60 -29.82
CA ALA A 52 74.67 54.25 -29.30
C ALA A 52 74.22 54.09 -27.84
N LEU A 53 74.41 55.11 -27.00
CA LEU A 53 73.92 55.11 -25.62
C LEU A 53 72.39 55.17 -25.56
N GLN A 54 71.74 55.97 -26.40
CA GLN A 54 70.28 56.04 -26.48
C GLN A 54 69.68 54.72 -26.95
N GLN A 55 70.27 54.07 -27.96
CA GLN A 55 69.81 52.76 -28.43
C GLN A 55 69.95 51.69 -27.34
N LYS A 56 71.05 51.68 -26.59
CA LYS A 56 71.22 50.77 -25.45
C LYS A 56 70.17 51.03 -24.36
N ALA A 57 69.94 52.30 -24.00
CA ALA A 57 68.95 52.66 -23.00
C ALA A 57 67.52 52.27 -23.42
N GLN A 58 67.16 52.45 -24.70
CA GLN A 58 65.88 52.02 -25.25
C GLN A 58 65.74 50.49 -25.25
N ALA A 59 66.78 49.76 -25.67
CA ALA A 59 66.78 48.31 -25.66
C ALA A 59 66.64 47.74 -24.24
N GLU A 60 67.32 48.32 -23.25
CA GLU A 60 67.18 47.93 -21.84
C GLU A 60 65.78 48.27 -21.29
N ALA A 61 65.26 49.45 -21.58
CA ALA A 61 63.90 49.84 -21.18
C ALA A 61 62.83 48.92 -21.77
N GLU A 62 62.97 48.55 -23.05
CA GLU A 62 62.08 47.58 -23.69
C GLU A 62 62.18 46.19 -23.05
N ARG A 63 63.39 45.75 -22.68
CA ARG A 63 63.58 44.46 -21.99
C ARG A 63 62.88 44.46 -20.64
N ILE A 64 63.07 45.50 -19.84
CA ILE A 64 62.42 45.64 -18.53
C ILE A 64 60.90 45.68 -18.70
N ALA A 65 60.38 46.45 -19.66
CA ALA A 65 58.94 46.53 -19.92
C ALA A 65 58.34 45.16 -20.32
N ARG A 66 59.05 44.37 -21.13
CA ARG A 66 58.64 43.02 -21.52
C ARG A 66 58.67 42.05 -20.33
N GLU A 67 59.71 42.12 -19.51
CA GLU A 67 59.83 41.28 -18.30
C GLU A 67 58.73 41.63 -17.27
N GLU A 68 58.42 42.92 -17.08
CA GLU A 68 57.30 43.34 -16.22
C GLU A 68 55.95 42.90 -16.77
N ALA A 69 55.72 43.02 -18.09
CA ALA A 69 54.49 42.54 -18.72
C ALA A 69 54.33 41.03 -18.52
N ALA A 70 55.39 40.25 -18.75
CA ALA A 70 55.38 38.80 -18.53
C ALA A 70 55.06 38.46 -17.05
N ARG A 71 55.68 39.16 -16.09
CA ARG A 71 55.38 38.96 -14.66
C ARG A 71 53.93 39.28 -14.30
N ARG A 72 53.35 40.34 -14.88
CA ARG A 72 51.93 40.68 -14.67
C ARG A 72 51.01 39.62 -15.27
N GLU A 73 51.34 39.09 -16.44
CA GLU A 73 50.58 37.99 -17.05
C GLU A 73 50.66 36.71 -16.22
N GLU A 74 51.84 36.34 -15.73
CA GLU A 74 52.01 35.18 -14.85
C GLU A 74 51.23 35.35 -13.54
N ALA A 75 51.29 36.53 -12.92
CA ALA A 75 50.51 36.84 -11.73
C ALA A 75 49.00 36.71 -12.00
N ALA A 76 48.51 37.29 -13.09
CA ALA A 76 47.10 37.20 -13.48
C ALA A 76 46.66 35.74 -13.76
N ARG A 77 47.53 34.92 -14.37
CA ARG A 77 47.28 33.49 -14.60
C ARG A 77 47.20 32.71 -13.29
N LEU A 78 48.09 32.98 -12.34
CA LEU A 78 48.08 32.34 -11.03
C LEU A 78 46.85 32.75 -10.21
N GLU A 79 46.44 34.01 -10.28
CA GLU A 79 45.22 34.48 -9.64
C GLU A 79 43.97 33.85 -10.26
N ALA A 80 43.89 33.77 -11.58
CA ALA A 80 42.80 33.09 -12.28
C ALA A 80 42.73 31.60 -11.89
N LEU A 81 43.88 30.92 -11.78
CA LEU A 81 43.94 29.53 -11.34
C LEU A 81 43.43 29.37 -9.90
N ARG A 82 43.87 30.24 -8.98
CA ARG A 82 43.41 30.23 -7.58
C ARG A 82 41.91 30.45 -7.48
N LEU A 83 41.35 31.39 -8.24
CA LEU A 83 39.91 31.63 -8.27
C LEU A 83 39.17 30.41 -8.81
N ALA A 84 39.65 29.80 -9.90
CA ALA A 84 39.07 28.59 -10.45
C ALA A 84 39.11 27.40 -9.47
N GLU A 85 40.19 27.26 -8.69
CA GLU A 85 40.29 26.23 -7.65
C GLU A 85 39.31 26.49 -6.49
N VAL A 86 39.16 27.73 -6.04
CA VAL A 86 38.19 28.10 -5.00
C VAL A 86 36.76 27.84 -5.47
N GLU A 87 36.43 28.18 -6.71
CA GLU A 87 35.12 27.91 -7.29
C GLU A 87 34.83 26.42 -7.43
N ARG A 88 35.82 25.63 -7.88
CA ARG A 88 35.72 24.16 -7.90
C ARG A 88 35.48 23.59 -6.52
N ALA A 89 36.25 24.01 -5.52
CA ALA A 89 36.07 23.56 -4.14
C ALA A 89 34.68 23.91 -3.61
N ARG A 90 34.16 25.11 -3.90
CA ARG A 90 32.78 25.49 -3.54
C ARG A 90 31.75 24.61 -4.22
N ALA A 91 31.89 24.37 -5.52
CA ALA A 91 30.97 23.52 -6.28
C ALA A 91 30.98 22.06 -5.77
N GLU A 92 32.14 21.54 -5.39
CA GLU A 92 32.27 20.20 -4.80
C GLU A 92 31.60 20.11 -3.43
N VAL A 93 31.79 21.10 -2.56
CA VAL A 93 31.13 21.16 -1.25
C VAL A 93 29.61 21.26 -1.41
N GLU A 94 29.11 22.08 -2.33
CA GLU A 94 27.68 22.17 -2.62
C GLU A 94 27.11 20.85 -3.17
N ALA A 95 27.84 20.18 -4.07
CA ALA A 95 27.44 18.88 -4.59
C ALA A 95 27.41 17.81 -3.50
N GLN A 96 28.41 17.78 -2.62
CA GLN A 96 28.46 16.89 -1.45
C GLN A 96 27.28 17.15 -0.50
N ALA A 97 27.02 18.42 -0.16
CA ALA A 97 25.88 18.79 0.68
C ALA A 97 24.54 18.36 0.06
N ARG A 98 24.36 18.51 -1.26
CA ARG A 98 23.16 18.02 -1.97
C ARG A 98 23.03 16.51 -1.88
N MET A 99 24.12 15.76 -2.08
CA MET A 99 24.11 14.30 -1.95
C MET A 99 23.79 13.84 -0.53
N GLU A 100 24.34 14.52 0.49
CA GLU A 100 24.02 14.22 1.89
C GLU A 100 22.55 14.49 2.22
N MET A 101 21.99 15.58 1.71
CA MET A 101 20.57 15.89 1.89
C MET A 101 19.67 14.84 1.23
N MET A 102 20.00 14.39 0.01
CA MET A 102 19.30 13.29 -0.65
C MET A 102 19.40 11.98 0.14
N ARG A 103 20.59 11.63 0.64
CA ARG A 103 20.79 10.43 1.47
C ARG A 103 19.95 10.47 2.74
N LYS A 104 19.91 11.61 3.43
CA LYS A 104 19.07 11.78 4.63
C LYS A 104 17.58 11.65 4.31
N ALA A 105 17.14 12.15 3.16
CA ALA A 105 15.75 11.97 2.70
C ALA A 105 15.44 10.49 2.44
N ASP A 106 16.30 9.79 1.70
CA ASP A 106 16.14 8.36 1.41
C ASP A 106 16.12 7.51 2.70
N GLU A 107 16.99 7.82 3.66
CA GLU A 107 17.02 7.16 4.96
C GLU A 107 15.71 7.39 5.74
N HIS A 108 15.18 8.60 5.70
CA HIS A 108 13.90 8.92 6.33
C HIS A 108 12.74 8.17 5.68
N GLU A 109 12.70 8.09 4.34
CA GLU A 109 11.69 7.32 3.62
C GLU A 109 11.75 5.83 3.94
N ARG A 110 12.96 5.26 4.01
CA ARG A 110 13.16 3.85 4.42
C ARG A 110 12.72 3.61 5.86
N ALA A 111 13.03 4.52 6.77
CA ALA A 111 12.58 4.42 8.17
C ALA A 111 11.04 4.48 8.27
N LEU A 112 10.39 5.39 7.53
CA LEU A 112 8.93 5.47 7.48
C LEU A 112 8.31 4.22 6.85
N ALA A 113 8.92 3.66 5.82
CA ALA A 113 8.47 2.41 5.20
C ALA A 113 8.53 1.24 6.19
N ALA A 114 9.65 1.09 6.92
CA ALA A 114 9.82 0.08 7.96
C ALA A 114 8.77 0.22 9.08
N LEU A 115 8.53 1.44 9.57
CA LEU A 115 7.49 1.71 10.57
C LEU A 115 6.09 1.34 10.04
N ARG A 116 5.77 1.68 8.79
CA ARG A 116 4.49 1.32 8.16
C ARG A 116 4.31 -0.19 8.04
N GLU A 117 5.36 -0.93 7.70
CA GLU A 117 5.31 -2.39 7.65
C GLU A 117 5.09 -3.01 9.03
N ASP A 118 5.77 -2.49 10.05
CA ASP A 118 5.59 -2.95 11.42
C ASP A 118 4.20 -2.63 11.97
N GLU A 119 3.65 -1.46 11.65
CA GLU A 119 2.27 -1.13 11.96
C GLU A 119 1.28 -2.06 11.29
N LYS A 120 1.47 -2.38 10.00
CA LYS A 120 0.63 -3.34 9.27
C LYS A 120 0.69 -4.71 9.95
N LYS A 121 1.89 -5.22 10.27
CA LYS A 121 2.07 -6.49 10.99
C LYS A 121 1.39 -6.47 12.36
N LYS A 122 1.51 -5.37 13.11
CA LYS A 122 0.84 -5.20 14.42
C LYS A 122 -0.68 -5.14 14.28
N LYS A 123 -1.21 -4.40 13.30
CA LYS A 123 -2.65 -4.34 13.00
C LYS A 123 -3.20 -5.70 12.59
N LEU A 124 -2.48 -6.45 11.75
CA LEU A 124 -2.83 -7.82 11.37
C LEU A 124 -2.85 -8.76 12.59
N LYS A 125 -1.82 -8.73 13.44
CA LYS A 125 -1.79 -9.52 14.68
C LYS A 125 -2.95 -9.17 15.62
N ARG A 126 -3.23 -7.88 15.83
CA ARG A 126 -4.38 -7.44 16.65
C ARG A 126 -5.70 -7.87 16.05
N ALA A 127 -5.88 -7.73 14.74
CA ALA A 127 -7.09 -8.16 14.04
C ALA A 127 -7.31 -9.67 14.18
N LEU A 128 -6.26 -10.48 14.00
CA LEU A 128 -6.30 -11.93 14.19
C LEU A 128 -6.67 -12.30 15.64
N VAL A 129 -6.01 -11.69 16.63
CA VAL A 129 -6.32 -11.94 18.05
C VAL A 129 -7.76 -11.54 18.37
N SER A 130 -8.22 -10.39 17.85
CA SER A 130 -9.60 -9.93 18.05
C SER A 130 -10.62 -10.84 17.38
N SER A 131 -10.31 -11.42 16.22
CA SER A 131 -11.23 -12.32 15.53
C SER A 131 -11.34 -13.66 16.26
N VAL A 132 -10.21 -14.19 16.76
CA VAL A 132 -10.20 -15.44 17.55
C VAL A 132 -10.95 -15.25 18.86
N LEU A 133 -10.68 -14.16 19.60
CA LEU A 133 -11.40 -13.84 20.83
C LEU A 133 -12.89 -13.62 20.56
N GLY A 134 -13.24 -12.90 19.50
CA GLY A 134 -14.63 -12.68 19.10
C GLY A 134 -15.35 -13.98 18.77
N ALA A 135 -14.73 -14.86 17.99
CA ALA A 135 -15.29 -16.17 17.66
C ALA A 135 -15.45 -17.05 18.91
N ALA A 136 -14.44 -17.09 19.79
CA ALA A 136 -14.51 -17.83 21.04
C ALA A 136 -15.59 -17.28 21.98
N ALA A 137 -15.76 -15.96 22.06
CA ALA A 137 -16.84 -15.34 22.84
C ALA A 137 -18.22 -15.70 22.28
N LEU A 138 -18.40 -15.69 20.95
CA LEU A 138 -19.66 -16.10 20.33
C LEU A 138 -19.97 -17.57 20.60
N ILE A 139 -19.01 -18.48 20.41
CA ILE A 139 -19.18 -19.91 20.70
C ILE A 139 -19.47 -20.13 22.19
N GLY A 140 -18.70 -19.49 23.07
CA GLY A 140 -18.88 -19.57 24.51
C GLY A 140 -20.25 -19.04 24.96
N SER A 141 -20.71 -17.93 24.39
CA SER A 141 -22.04 -17.37 24.66
C SER A 141 -23.17 -18.28 24.18
N GLY A 142 -23.03 -18.89 23.00
CA GLY A 142 -23.99 -19.84 22.46
C GLY A 142 -24.09 -21.11 23.32
N MET A 143 -22.95 -21.67 23.71
CA MET A 143 -22.91 -22.81 24.63
C MET A 143 -23.46 -22.45 26.01
N GLY A 144 -23.13 -21.29 26.56
CA GLY A 144 -23.65 -20.81 27.84
C GLY A 144 -25.18 -20.69 27.86
N LEU A 145 -25.77 -20.14 26.79
CA LEU A 145 -27.23 -20.06 26.65
C LEU A 145 -27.87 -21.44 26.45
N TYR A 146 -27.25 -22.30 25.65
CA TYR A 146 -27.75 -23.65 25.39
C TYR A 146 -27.80 -24.50 26.67
N PHE A 147 -26.69 -24.54 27.43
CA PHE A 147 -26.64 -25.30 28.68
C PHE A 147 -27.37 -24.63 29.84
N GLY A 148 -27.40 -23.29 29.88
CA GLY A 148 -28.02 -22.54 30.97
C GLY A 148 -29.55 -22.49 30.93
N LYS A 149 -30.16 -22.52 29.74
CA LYS A 149 -31.63 -22.36 29.61
C LYS A 149 -32.31 -23.47 28.80
N ILE A 150 -31.72 -23.90 27.68
CA ILE A 150 -32.39 -24.83 26.77
C ILE A 150 -32.38 -26.27 27.31
N LYS A 151 -31.25 -26.72 27.86
CA LYS A 151 -31.16 -28.05 28.46
C LYS A 151 -32.10 -28.27 29.67
N PRO A 152 -32.16 -27.37 30.68
CA PRO A 152 -33.07 -27.57 31.81
C PRO A 152 -34.55 -27.52 31.40
N ASP A 153 -34.93 -26.72 30.40
CA ASP A 153 -36.30 -26.71 29.88
C ASP A 153 -36.67 -28.02 29.18
N GLN A 154 -35.73 -28.64 28.45
CA GLN A 154 -35.94 -29.97 27.87
C GLN A 154 -36.06 -31.04 28.96
N ASP A 155 -35.17 -31.05 29.95
CA ASP A 155 -35.21 -32.02 31.05
C ASP A 155 -36.51 -31.87 31.87
N ALA A 156 -37.00 -30.65 32.10
CA ALA A 156 -38.28 -30.38 32.75
C ALA A 156 -39.47 -30.87 31.90
N SER A 157 -39.43 -30.65 30.58
CA SER A 157 -40.48 -31.13 29.67
C SER A 157 -40.54 -32.65 29.61
N LEU A 158 -39.39 -33.34 29.61
CA LEU A 158 -39.31 -34.79 29.66
C LEU A 158 -39.81 -35.35 31.01
N ALA A 159 -39.48 -34.69 32.12
CA ALA A 159 -39.99 -35.05 33.44
C ALA A 159 -41.53 -34.93 33.49
N ASN A 160 -42.09 -33.84 32.97
CA ASN A 160 -43.54 -33.64 32.89
C ASN A 160 -44.23 -34.70 32.01
N GLN A 161 -43.64 -35.03 30.85
CA GLN A 161 -44.16 -36.11 29.99
C GLN A 161 -44.12 -37.47 30.69
N SER A 162 -43.06 -37.78 31.45
CA SER A 162 -43.02 -39.03 32.22
C SER A 162 -44.10 -39.08 33.30
N ALA A 163 -44.37 -37.98 34.00
CA ALA A 163 -45.43 -37.90 35.00
C ALA A 163 -46.83 -38.07 34.37
N GLU A 164 -47.05 -37.50 33.19
CA GLU A 164 -48.32 -37.65 32.46
C GLU A 164 -48.52 -39.08 31.94
N VAL A 165 -47.44 -39.74 31.49
CA VAL A 165 -47.47 -41.16 31.10
C VAL A 165 -47.79 -42.05 32.31
N GLU A 166 -47.29 -41.73 33.50
CA GLU A 166 -47.65 -42.46 34.72
C GLU A 166 -49.11 -42.23 35.13
N ALA A 167 -49.59 -40.99 35.11
CA ALA A 167 -50.98 -40.67 35.41
C ALA A 167 -51.96 -41.37 34.44
N THR A 168 -51.66 -41.35 33.14
CA THR A 168 -52.48 -42.05 32.13
C THR A 168 -52.43 -43.57 32.29
N ARG A 169 -51.30 -44.14 32.74
CA ARG A 169 -51.21 -45.57 33.09
C ARG A 169 -52.07 -45.91 34.31
N GLU A 170 -52.10 -45.06 35.33
CA GLU A 170 -52.98 -45.26 36.47
C GLU A 170 -54.47 -45.18 36.08
N GLU A 171 -54.84 -44.22 35.25
CA GLU A 171 -56.21 -44.10 34.73
C GLU A 171 -56.60 -45.31 33.88
N ALA A 172 -55.69 -45.77 33.01
CA ALA A 172 -55.89 -46.98 32.22
C ALA A 172 -56.04 -48.23 33.12
N ALA A 173 -55.27 -48.34 34.20
CA ALA A 173 -55.40 -49.42 35.17
C ALA A 173 -56.73 -49.37 35.91
N ARG A 174 -57.20 -48.17 36.32
CA ARG A 174 -58.51 -47.98 36.95
C ARG A 174 -59.66 -48.33 36.00
N LEU A 175 -59.57 -47.93 34.73
CA LEU A 175 -60.57 -48.26 33.72
C LEU A 175 -60.63 -49.76 33.46
N ARG A 176 -59.47 -50.44 33.35
CA ARG A 176 -59.41 -51.91 33.23
C ARG A 176 -60.07 -52.59 34.42
N ALA A 177 -59.76 -52.17 35.65
CA ALA A 177 -60.38 -52.72 36.85
C ALA A 177 -61.91 -52.53 36.87
N LYS A 178 -62.42 -51.39 36.37
CA LYS A 178 -63.87 -51.15 36.20
C LYS A 178 -64.49 -52.05 35.14
N LEU A 179 -63.81 -52.25 34.01
CA LEU A 179 -64.28 -53.15 32.95
C LEU A 179 -64.32 -54.60 33.45
N ASP A 180 -63.30 -55.06 34.18
CA ASP A 180 -63.26 -56.39 34.77
C ASP A 180 -64.39 -56.59 35.81
N ALA A 181 -64.65 -55.57 36.64
CA ALA A 181 -65.75 -55.60 37.60
C ALA A 181 -67.13 -55.64 36.91
N ASN A 182 -67.30 -54.88 35.83
CA ASN A 182 -68.52 -54.90 35.03
C ASN A 182 -68.69 -56.22 34.28
N GLY A 183 -67.60 -56.80 33.75
CA GLY A 183 -67.60 -58.13 33.14
C GLY A 183 -68.13 -59.19 34.09
N LYS A 184 -67.63 -59.21 35.33
CA LYS A 184 -68.15 -60.12 36.38
C LYS A 184 -69.62 -59.92 36.68
N ARG A 185 -70.10 -58.67 36.73
CA ARG A 185 -71.53 -58.37 36.92
C ARG A 185 -72.37 -58.88 35.75
N LEU A 186 -71.88 -58.73 34.52
CA LEU A 186 -72.56 -59.25 33.34
C LEU A 186 -72.63 -60.78 33.38
N ASP A 187 -71.53 -61.46 33.73
CA ASP A 187 -71.49 -62.91 33.87
C ASP A 187 -72.47 -63.41 34.96
N GLU A 188 -72.52 -62.73 36.12
CA GLU A 188 -73.50 -63.02 37.17
C GLU A 188 -74.94 -62.82 36.70
N THR A 189 -75.23 -61.73 35.99
CA THR A 189 -76.57 -61.49 35.43
C THR A 189 -76.93 -62.53 34.37
N ALA A 190 -75.99 -62.93 33.51
CA ALA A 190 -76.20 -63.96 32.51
C ALA A 190 -76.48 -65.31 33.16
N ALA A 191 -75.75 -65.67 34.22
CA ALA A 191 -75.99 -66.89 35.00
C ALA A 191 -77.39 -66.88 35.64
N ARG A 192 -77.81 -65.77 36.25
CA ARG A 192 -79.18 -65.63 36.78
C ARG A 192 -80.25 -65.75 35.69
N LEU A 193 -79.99 -65.17 34.52
CA LEU A 193 -80.93 -65.20 33.40
C LEU A 193 -81.06 -66.63 32.82
N GLU A 194 -79.97 -67.40 32.79
CA GLU A 194 -80.01 -68.83 32.44
C GLU A 194 -80.70 -69.68 33.51
N GLU A 195 -80.52 -69.36 34.80
CA GLU A 195 -81.24 -70.03 35.89
C GLU A 195 -82.75 -69.76 35.82
N GLU A 196 -83.16 -68.50 35.61
CA GLU A 196 -84.55 -68.12 35.41
C GLU A 196 -85.14 -68.73 34.13
N LYS A 197 -84.38 -68.81 33.03
CA LYS A 197 -84.79 -69.55 31.83
C LYS A 197 -84.99 -71.04 32.12
N ARG A 198 -84.11 -71.67 32.89
CA ARG A 198 -84.27 -73.08 33.31
C ARG A 198 -85.54 -73.26 34.13
N ARG A 199 -85.77 -72.40 35.12
CA ARG A 199 -87.02 -72.41 35.93
C ARG A 199 -88.26 -72.19 35.06
N ALA A 200 -88.20 -71.27 34.10
CA ALA A 200 -89.30 -71.02 33.16
C ALA A 200 -89.58 -72.23 32.27
N ARG A 201 -88.53 -72.92 31.79
CA ARG A 201 -88.66 -74.17 31.03
C ARG A 201 -89.24 -75.30 31.89
N GLU A 202 -88.78 -75.47 33.13
CA GLU A 202 -89.33 -76.47 34.06
C GLU A 202 -90.81 -76.18 34.40
N LEU A 203 -91.19 -74.90 34.52
CA LEU A 203 -92.59 -74.49 34.70
C LEU A 203 -93.43 -74.71 33.43
N GLU A 204 -92.88 -74.50 32.23
CA GLU A 204 -93.56 -74.88 30.99
C GLU A 204 -93.69 -76.39 30.86
N GLU A 205 -92.66 -77.17 31.19
CA GLU A 205 -92.69 -78.63 31.21
C GLU A 205 -93.74 -79.12 32.22
N ALA A 206 -93.82 -78.54 33.42
CA ALA A 206 -94.85 -78.84 34.41
C ALA A 206 -96.27 -78.43 33.95
N LYS A 207 -96.41 -77.34 33.20
CA LYS A 207 -97.69 -76.93 32.58
C LYS A 207 -98.07 -77.84 31.41
N SER A 208 -97.10 -78.36 30.66
CA SER A 208 -97.33 -79.30 29.57
C SER A 208 -97.64 -80.73 30.06
N ALA A 209 -97.16 -81.13 31.24
CA ALA A 209 -97.50 -82.41 31.89
C ALA A 209 -98.91 -82.41 32.53
N ALA A 210 -99.51 -81.24 32.76
CA ALA A 210 -100.86 -81.09 33.32
C ALA A 210 -101.97 -80.90 32.26
N ASN A 211 -101.64 -80.94 30.97
CA ASN A 211 -102.61 -80.65 29.91
C ASN A 211 -102.29 -81.43 28.62
N GLU A 212 -102.52 -82.76 28.66
CA GLU A 212 -102.41 -83.62 27.49
C GLU A 212 -103.78 -84.28 27.17
N ALA A 213 -104.62 -83.55 26.42
CA ALA A 213 -105.60 -84.12 25.49
C ALA A 213 -105.87 -83.11 24.35
N PRO A 214 -106.08 -83.56 23.09
CA PRO A 214 -105.62 -82.81 21.91
C PRO A 214 -106.75 -82.17 21.09
N ALA A 215 -106.44 -81.07 20.37
CA ALA A 215 -106.67 -80.88 18.92
C ALA A 215 -106.89 -79.40 18.49
N ARG A 216 -106.04 -78.94 17.53
CA ARG A 216 -106.34 -78.11 16.32
C ARG A 216 -106.95 -76.69 16.51
N PRO A 217 -107.10 -75.84 15.46
CA PRO A 217 -106.26 -75.57 14.27
C PRO A 217 -106.04 -74.03 14.00
N VAL A 218 -105.11 -73.69 13.08
CA VAL A 218 -105.17 -72.63 12.04
C VAL A 218 -105.56 -71.17 12.42
N GLN A 219 -104.74 -70.14 12.10
CA GLN A 219 -104.98 -69.09 11.04
C GLN A 219 -104.03 -67.84 11.07
N LYS A 220 -103.46 -67.54 9.88
CA LYS A 220 -103.22 -66.26 9.15
C LYS A 220 -102.84 -64.92 9.85
N GLY A 221 -101.61 -64.46 9.52
CA GLY A 221 -101.23 -63.11 9.00
C GLY A 221 -101.23 -61.90 9.96
N PRO A 222 -100.76 -60.69 9.56
CA PRO A 222 -99.99 -60.29 8.36
C PRO A 222 -98.74 -59.40 8.64
N LEU A 223 -97.98 -59.13 7.57
CA LEU A 223 -96.93 -58.10 7.37
C LEU A 223 -97.33 -56.68 7.86
N PRO A 224 -96.41 -55.69 8.10
CA PRO A 224 -95.61 -55.09 7.00
C PRO A 224 -94.26 -54.33 7.29
N LYS A 225 -93.54 -54.09 6.17
CA LYS A 225 -92.68 -52.95 5.74
C LYS A 225 -91.47 -52.50 6.59
N GLN A 226 -90.24 -52.62 6.08
CA GLN A 226 -89.51 -51.69 5.17
C GLN A 226 -89.27 -50.28 5.74
N HIS A 227 -88.00 -49.90 5.88
CA HIS A 227 -87.51 -48.57 5.51
C HIS A 227 -86.00 -48.58 5.17
N GLU A 228 -85.68 -48.03 4.01
CA GLU A 228 -84.35 -47.78 3.47
C GLU A 228 -83.78 -46.43 3.95
N GLY A 229 -82.45 -46.39 4.10
CA GLY A 229 -81.56 -45.25 3.83
C GLY A 229 -81.32 -44.23 4.97
N PRO A 230 -80.29 -43.35 4.88
CA PRO A 230 -79.31 -43.16 3.80
C PRO A 230 -77.82 -43.05 4.24
N LYS A 231 -76.96 -42.82 3.25
CA LYS A 231 -75.50 -42.57 3.32
C LYS A 231 -75.13 -41.29 4.09
N THR A 232 -74.04 -41.31 4.87
CA THR A 232 -73.19 -40.12 5.15
C THR A 232 -71.73 -40.54 5.36
N GLY A 233 -70.81 -39.91 4.63
CA GLY A 233 -69.36 -40.12 4.71
C GLY A 233 -68.75 -39.70 6.04
N GLY A 234 -67.85 -40.53 6.55
CA GLY A 234 -67.08 -40.25 7.76
C GLY A 234 -65.79 -39.49 7.45
N LYS A 235 -65.61 -38.36 8.12
CA LYS A 235 -64.38 -37.55 8.15
C LYS A 235 -63.21 -38.39 8.69
N CYS A 236 -62.03 -38.25 8.08
CA CYS A 236 -60.79 -38.85 8.62
C CYS A 236 -60.33 -38.10 9.88
N LEU A 237 -59.59 -38.79 10.76
CA LEU A 237 -58.88 -38.18 11.88
C LEU A 237 -57.52 -37.63 11.42
N PRO A 238 -57.03 -36.49 11.94
CA PRO A 238 -55.74 -35.92 11.54
C PRO A 238 -54.60 -36.83 11.98
N GLY A 239 -53.86 -37.39 11.01
CA GLY A 239 -52.64 -38.19 11.24
C GLY A 239 -52.63 -39.60 10.64
N GLU A 240 -53.70 -40.08 9.99
CA GLU A 240 -53.66 -41.36 9.25
C GLU A 240 -53.04 -41.20 7.85
N PRO A 241 -52.14 -42.12 7.42
CA PRO A 241 -51.58 -42.10 6.07
C PRO A 241 -52.68 -42.43 5.04
N GLY A 242 -53.21 -41.41 4.36
CA GLY A 242 -54.24 -41.57 3.31
C GLY A 242 -55.30 -40.46 3.18
N CYS A 243 -55.29 -39.44 4.04
CA CYS A 243 -56.21 -38.29 3.97
C CYS A 243 -55.46 -36.95 3.86
N ASP A 244 -56.09 -35.93 3.28
CA ASP A 244 -55.53 -34.58 3.15
C ASP A 244 -55.65 -33.73 4.44
N LEU A 245 -55.05 -32.53 4.44
CA LEU A 245 -55.04 -31.61 5.58
C LEU A 245 -56.44 -31.06 5.94
N ASP A 246 -57.43 -31.21 5.06
CA ASP A 246 -58.81 -30.76 5.25
C ASP A 246 -59.77 -31.92 5.61
N GLY A 247 -59.26 -33.15 5.75
CA GLY A 247 -59.99 -34.33 6.21
C GLY A 247 -60.72 -35.12 5.10
N ASN A 248 -60.39 -34.92 3.83
CA ASN A 248 -60.90 -35.68 2.70
C ASN A 248 -59.97 -36.85 2.33
N ARG A 249 -60.54 -37.99 1.89
CA ARG A 249 -59.78 -39.14 1.38
C ARG A 249 -59.21 -38.83 0.00
N LEU A 250 -57.93 -39.12 -0.20
CA LEU A 250 -57.24 -38.85 -1.47
C LEU A 250 -57.39 -39.95 -2.53
N PHE A 251 -58.08 -41.06 -2.24
CA PHE A 251 -58.43 -42.12 -3.19
C PHE A 251 -59.75 -42.81 -2.82
#